data_AF-A0A9D1EXL2-F1
#
_entry.id   AF-A0A9D1EXL2-F1
#
_cell.length_a   1.000
_cell.length_b   1.000
_cell.length_c   1.000
_cell.angle_alpha   90.00
_cell.angle_beta   90.00
_cell.angle_gamma   90.00
#
_symmetry.space_group_name_H-M   'P 1'
#
loop_
_entity.id
_entity.type
_entity.pdbx_description
1 polymer ?
#
loop_
_entity_poly.entity_id
_entity_poly.type
_entity_poly.pdbx_seq_one_letter_code
_entity_poly.pdbx_strand_id
1 'polypeptide(L)'
;MDDSFKRNIEYVFNNFFSEEEIEQVLSDINGLSHPIFDIVNPYCYDSSNNNGFTRENVRLAFNIIIKKNSEWLNKIKKRLINNTDYSQPSSALGELRCYGYLLEAFTGYDVKPTDKSSTPTPDFSIINKNEIVEVEVNTPQMNGEEQKALEQFNNQQNSTTHNKPCIREHVTAPFGRKNAKCVTENVIHKITSIKEDEAQFSKKTCSILWVDLQDSHMNSIDDRCRSSCPIFTGRGYSSMEDYFSNELWYATYASKGTPIFESVNLGEGIPVKELPKVTYDGRFCKKRKSIVDAIIFSLPHNTVIYENPYAKHKIPKWFIEAIQNVRWYSYQGSKLNFPDHILRNQLRIDRKIITSLSQKELKHW
;
A
#
# COMPACT_ATOMS: atom_id res chain seq x y z
N MET A 1 13.66 -1.46 -30.43
CA MET A 1 13.48 -1.35 -28.97
C MET A 1 14.43 -0.25 -28.51
N ASP A 2 13.99 0.70 -27.69
CA ASP A 2 14.91 1.73 -27.18
C ASP A 2 15.97 1.05 -26.30
N ASP A 3 17.25 1.18 -26.65
CA ASP A 3 18.38 0.65 -25.89
C ASP A 3 18.37 1.15 -24.43
N SER A 4 17.67 2.25 -24.13
CA SER A 4 17.45 2.73 -22.75
C SER A 4 16.63 1.76 -21.89
N PHE A 5 15.60 1.12 -22.45
CA PHE A 5 14.70 0.24 -21.71
C PHE A 5 15.39 -1.07 -21.32
N LYS A 6 16.05 -1.72 -22.29
CA LYS A 6 16.84 -2.93 -22.03
C LYS A 6 17.86 -2.67 -20.94
N ARG A 7 18.65 -1.59 -21.05
CA ARG A 7 19.63 -1.19 -20.02
C ARG A 7 19.00 -1.01 -18.63
N ASN A 8 17.80 -0.45 -18.53
CA ASN A 8 17.12 -0.29 -17.24
C ASN A 8 16.62 -1.63 -16.67
N ILE A 9 16.10 -2.54 -17.50
CA ILE A 9 15.80 -3.90 -17.04
C ILE A 9 17.06 -4.59 -16.54
N GLU A 10 18.16 -4.51 -17.29
CA GLU A 10 19.44 -5.10 -16.90
C GLU A 10 19.95 -4.50 -15.58
N TYR A 11 19.82 -3.19 -15.39
CA TYR A 11 20.17 -2.50 -14.15
C TYR A 11 19.33 -2.96 -12.94
N VAL A 12 18.02 -3.18 -13.14
CA VAL A 12 17.12 -3.57 -12.04
C VAL A 12 17.21 -5.07 -11.72
N PHE A 13 17.31 -5.90 -12.76
CA PHE A 13 17.15 -7.36 -12.67
C PHE A 13 18.40 -8.16 -13.08
N ASN A 14 19.56 -7.54 -13.32
CA ASN A 14 20.84 -8.22 -13.61
C ASN A 14 20.76 -9.36 -14.65
N ASN A 15 20.17 -9.12 -15.83
CA ASN A 15 20.00 -10.13 -16.90
C ASN A 15 19.19 -11.38 -16.49
N PHE A 16 18.33 -11.26 -15.48
CA PHE A 16 17.51 -12.38 -15.00
C PHE A 16 16.43 -12.83 -15.99
N PHE A 17 15.99 -11.93 -16.87
CA PHE A 17 15.02 -12.21 -17.92
C PHE A 17 15.72 -12.50 -19.25
N SER A 18 15.23 -13.48 -20.00
CA SER A 18 15.63 -13.70 -21.40
C SER A 18 15.06 -12.61 -22.30
N GLU A 19 15.51 -12.55 -23.55
CA GLU A 19 14.98 -11.57 -24.50
C GLU A 19 13.48 -11.75 -24.76
N GLU A 20 13.01 -13.00 -24.87
CA GLU A 20 11.59 -13.31 -25.06
C GLU A 20 10.74 -12.90 -23.85
N GLU A 21 11.29 -13.01 -22.64
CA GLU A 21 10.61 -12.59 -21.41
C GLU A 21 10.58 -11.05 -21.31
N ILE A 22 11.62 -10.36 -21.78
CA ILE A 22 11.63 -8.89 -21.89
C ILE A 22 10.56 -8.42 -22.88
N GLU A 23 10.40 -9.11 -24.00
CA GLU A 23 9.34 -8.82 -24.97
C GLU A 23 7.93 -9.01 -24.37
N GLN A 24 7.74 -10.01 -23.49
CA GLN A 24 6.49 -10.19 -22.75
C GLN A 24 6.22 -9.01 -21.81
N VAL A 25 7.24 -8.55 -21.07
CA VAL A 25 7.12 -7.37 -20.19
C VAL A 25 6.83 -6.09 -20.96
N LEU A 26 7.27 -5.99 -22.21
CA LEU A 26 6.98 -4.85 -23.09
C LEU A 26 5.57 -4.87 -23.67
N SER A 27 4.89 -6.02 -23.64
CA SER A 27 3.52 -6.12 -24.12
C SER A 27 2.54 -5.59 -23.07
N ASP A 28 1.50 -4.90 -23.54
CA ASP A 28 0.40 -4.48 -22.67
C ASP A 28 -0.40 -5.69 -22.19
N ILE A 29 -0.86 -5.63 -20.94
CA ILE A 29 -1.74 -6.59 -20.31
C ILE A 29 -3.17 -6.09 -20.45
N ASN A 30 -3.93 -6.60 -21.42
CA ASN A 30 -5.31 -6.19 -21.68
C ASN A 30 -5.50 -4.68 -21.92
N GLY A 31 -4.47 -3.99 -22.41
CA GLY A 31 -4.48 -2.54 -22.60
C GLY A 31 -3.95 -1.74 -21.38
N LEU A 32 -3.36 -2.41 -20.39
CA LEU A 32 -2.63 -1.78 -19.29
C LEU A 32 -1.13 -2.02 -19.46
N SER A 33 -0.31 -1.03 -19.12
CA SER A 33 1.14 -1.23 -19.09
C SER A 33 1.52 -2.27 -18.04
N HIS A 34 2.48 -3.13 -18.39
CA HIS A 34 2.98 -4.16 -17.48
C HIS A 34 3.64 -3.51 -16.23
N PRO A 35 3.43 -3.98 -14.99
CA PRO A 35 4.01 -3.35 -13.80
C PRO A 35 5.55 -3.19 -13.82
N ILE A 36 6.28 -4.17 -14.38
CA ILE A 36 7.72 -4.04 -14.59
C ILE A 36 8.06 -2.93 -15.60
N PHE A 37 7.25 -2.76 -16.66
CA PHE A 37 7.43 -1.69 -17.63
C PHE A 37 7.33 -0.32 -16.95
N ASP A 38 6.30 -0.10 -16.13
CA ASP A 38 6.11 1.15 -15.38
C ASP A 38 7.31 1.51 -14.50
N ILE A 39 7.97 0.49 -13.94
CA ILE A 39 9.11 0.66 -13.04
C ILE A 39 10.39 1.00 -13.81
N VAL A 40 10.63 0.38 -14.96
CA VAL A 40 11.91 0.47 -15.68
C VAL A 40 11.88 1.50 -16.81
N ASN A 41 10.71 1.96 -17.23
CA ASN A 41 10.56 2.97 -18.27
C ASN A 41 11.09 4.33 -17.78
N PRO A 42 12.17 4.88 -18.39
CA PRO A 42 12.77 6.15 -17.95
C PRO A 42 11.88 7.37 -18.23
N TYR A 43 10.82 7.20 -19.03
CA TYR A 43 9.90 8.28 -19.41
C TYR A 43 8.64 8.33 -18.53
N CYS A 44 8.45 7.37 -17.61
CA CYS A 44 7.36 7.39 -16.64
C CYS A 44 7.71 8.35 -15.48
N TYR A 45 7.63 9.65 -15.75
CA TYR A 45 7.80 10.70 -14.75
C TYR A 45 6.53 10.88 -13.92
N ASP A 46 6.67 10.74 -12.61
CA ASP A 46 5.74 11.29 -11.64
C ASP A 46 6.40 12.45 -10.88
N SER A 47 5.63 13.49 -10.57
CA SER A 47 6.14 14.67 -9.87
C SER A 47 6.68 14.35 -8.47
N SER A 48 6.20 13.26 -7.87
CA SER A 48 6.60 12.79 -6.53
C SER A 48 7.78 11.82 -6.56
N ASN A 49 8.26 11.41 -7.75
CA ASN A 49 9.32 10.40 -7.93
C ASN A 49 9.02 9.03 -7.30
N ASN A 50 7.74 8.66 -7.11
CA ASN A 50 7.34 7.38 -6.50
C ASN A 50 7.79 6.20 -7.37
N ASN A 51 7.73 6.35 -8.70
CA ASN A 51 8.24 5.33 -9.63
C ASN A 51 9.75 5.13 -9.45
N GLY A 52 10.51 6.22 -9.30
CA GLY A 52 11.95 6.17 -9.05
C GLY A 52 12.29 5.47 -7.73
N PHE A 53 11.55 5.77 -6.66
CA PHE A 53 11.72 5.08 -5.39
C PHE A 53 11.35 3.60 -5.46
N THR A 54 10.21 3.26 -6.09
CA THR A 54 9.81 1.84 -6.19
C THR A 54 10.75 1.04 -7.09
N ARG A 55 11.34 1.65 -8.12
CA ARG A 55 12.42 1.05 -8.94
C ARG A 55 13.63 0.68 -8.11
N GLU A 56 14.11 1.60 -7.27
CA GLU A 56 15.24 1.31 -6.38
C GLU A 56 14.89 0.26 -5.32
N ASN A 57 13.67 0.29 -4.78
CA ASN A 57 13.18 -0.70 -3.84
C ASN A 57 13.18 -2.12 -4.46
N VAL A 58 12.68 -2.26 -5.71
CA VAL A 58 12.70 -3.52 -6.45
C VAL A 58 14.12 -3.98 -6.75
N ARG A 59 14.99 -3.10 -7.25
CA ARG A 59 16.38 -3.44 -7.57
C ARG A 59 17.14 -3.94 -6.35
N LEU A 60 16.98 -3.30 -5.20
CA LEU A 60 17.68 -3.70 -3.98
C LEU A 60 17.15 -5.03 -3.45
N ALA A 61 15.82 -5.18 -3.37
CA ALA A 61 15.21 -6.43 -2.96
C ALA A 61 15.65 -7.59 -3.86
N PHE A 62 15.63 -7.39 -5.18
CA PHE A 62 16.11 -8.36 -6.17
C PHE A 62 17.58 -8.75 -5.91
N ASN A 63 18.46 -7.76 -5.74
CA ASN A 63 19.89 -7.97 -5.49
C ASN A 63 20.19 -8.74 -4.20
N ILE A 64 19.35 -8.59 -3.18
CA ILE A 64 19.48 -9.32 -1.92
C ILE A 64 18.99 -10.75 -2.09
N ILE A 65 17.81 -10.92 -2.69
CA ILE A 65 17.18 -12.24 -2.88
C ILE A 65 18.02 -13.11 -3.81
N ILE A 66 18.52 -12.60 -4.95
CA ILE A 66 19.30 -13.43 -5.88
C ILE A 66 20.55 -14.03 -5.21
N LYS A 67 21.13 -13.34 -4.22
CA LYS A 67 22.29 -13.81 -3.45
C LYS A 67 21.91 -14.77 -2.31
N LYS A 68 20.77 -14.55 -1.66
CA LYS A 68 20.36 -15.30 -0.46
C LYS A 68 19.42 -16.47 -0.74
N ASN A 69 18.57 -16.38 -1.76
CA ASN A 69 17.55 -17.37 -2.11
C ASN A 69 17.14 -17.26 -3.60
N SER A 70 18.05 -17.60 -4.50
CA SER A 70 17.79 -17.60 -5.95
C SER A 70 16.72 -18.60 -6.38
N GLU A 71 16.55 -19.70 -5.64
CA GLU A 71 15.52 -20.70 -5.93
C GLU A 71 14.10 -20.12 -5.80
N TRP A 72 13.80 -19.40 -4.72
CA TRP A 72 12.51 -18.73 -4.55
C TRP A 72 12.27 -17.68 -5.64
N LEU A 73 13.30 -16.91 -5.99
CA LEU A 73 13.22 -15.90 -7.04
C LEU A 73 12.88 -16.51 -8.41
N ASN A 74 13.50 -17.65 -8.74
CA ASN A 74 13.16 -18.42 -9.94
C ASN A 74 11.71 -18.94 -9.92
N LYS A 75 11.19 -19.34 -8.75
CA LYS A 75 9.78 -19.79 -8.61
C LYS A 75 8.78 -18.67 -8.90
N ILE A 76 9.05 -17.43 -8.48
CA ILE A 76 8.14 -16.30 -8.73
C ILE A 76 8.26 -15.70 -10.12
N LYS A 77 9.34 -16.01 -10.87
CA LYS A 77 9.63 -15.47 -12.21
C LYS A 77 8.44 -15.53 -13.16
N LYS A 78 7.75 -16.68 -13.22
CA LYS A 78 6.56 -16.85 -14.09
C LYS A 78 5.43 -15.87 -13.76
N ARG A 79 5.26 -15.48 -12.50
CA ARG A 79 4.28 -14.47 -12.10
C ARG A 79 4.74 -13.06 -12.45
N LEU A 80 6.04 -12.79 -12.29
CA LEU A 80 6.65 -11.49 -12.60
C LEU A 80 6.51 -11.12 -14.09
N ILE A 81 6.56 -12.09 -15.01
CA ILE A 81 6.47 -11.87 -16.46
C ILE A 81 5.06 -12.15 -17.03
N ASN A 82 4.07 -12.39 -16.16
CA ASN A 82 2.74 -12.73 -16.64
C ASN A 82 2.12 -11.53 -17.36
N ASN A 83 1.75 -11.73 -18.63
CA ASN A 83 1.19 -10.70 -19.49
C ASN A 83 -0.31 -10.86 -19.78
N THR A 84 -1.02 -11.71 -19.02
CA THR A 84 -2.46 -11.97 -19.20
C THR A 84 -3.30 -11.49 -18.04
N ASP A 85 -2.72 -11.39 -16.85
CA ASP A 85 -3.37 -10.97 -15.61
C ASP A 85 -2.46 -9.99 -14.86
N TYR A 86 -2.81 -8.70 -14.89
CA TYR A 86 -2.07 -7.61 -14.24
C TYR A 86 -1.83 -7.87 -12.76
N SER A 87 -2.75 -8.61 -12.11
CA SER A 87 -2.66 -8.87 -10.68
C SER A 87 -1.46 -9.75 -10.31
N GLN A 88 -1.01 -10.62 -11.22
CA GLN A 88 0.11 -11.53 -11.00
C GLN A 88 1.45 -10.80 -10.87
N PRO A 89 1.89 -9.98 -11.85
CA PRO A 89 3.15 -9.25 -11.74
C PRO A 89 3.11 -8.21 -10.64
N SER A 90 2.00 -7.51 -10.44
CA SER A 90 1.86 -6.50 -9.37
C SER A 90 1.98 -7.14 -7.97
N SER A 91 1.29 -8.26 -7.71
CA SER A 91 1.41 -8.99 -6.44
C SER A 91 2.80 -9.61 -6.25
N ALA A 92 3.39 -10.20 -7.29
CA ALA A 92 4.73 -10.80 -7.22
C ALA A 92 5.81 -9.75 -6.93
N LEU A 93 5.68 -8.53 -7.45
CA LEU A 93 6.56 -7.42 -7.12
C LEU A 93 6.43 -6.97 -5.65
N GLY A 94 5.22 -6.98 -5.09
CA GLY A 94 5.02 -6.71 -3.66
C GLY A 94 5.65 -7.76 -2.77
N GLU A 95 5.48 -9.05 -3.10
CA GLU A 95 6.17 -10.16 -2.42
C GLU A 95 7.70 -10.04 -2.51
N LEU A 96 8.22 -9.70 -3.71
CA LEU A 96 9.65 -9.49 -3.93
C LEU A 96 10.19 -8.38 -3.02
N ARG A 97 9.52 -7.22 -2.96
CA ARG A 97 9.92 -6.11 -2.09
C ARG A 97 9.87 -6.49 -0.62
N CYS A 98 8.75 -7.06 -0.17
CA CYS A 98 8.58 -7.52 1.21
C CYS A 98 9.71 -8.48 1.60
N TYR A 99 9.92 -9.55 0.82
CA TYR A 99 10.92 -10.56 1.16
C TYR A 99 12.34 -10.01 1.15
N GLY A 100 12.68 -9.15 0.18
CA GLY A 100 13.97 -8.48 0.13
C GLY A 100 14.22 -7.63 1.37
N TYR A 101 13.23 -6.85 1.81
CA TYR A 101 13.32 -6.06 3.04
C TYR A 101 13.42 -6.91 4.30
N LEU A 102 12.67 -8.02 4.37
CA LEU A 102 12.77 -8.94 5.51
C LEU A 102 14.19 -9.55 5.58
N LEU A 103 14.73 -10.02 4.45
CA LEU A 103 16.09 -10.57 4.38
C LEU A 103 17.18 -9.56 4.71
N GLU A 104 16.95 -8.28 4.43
CA GLU A 104 17.87 -7.18 4.75
C GLU A 104 17.83 -6.86 6.25
N ALA A 105 16.65 -6.48 6.73
CA ALA A 105 16.44 -5.94 8.07
C ALA A 105 16.61 -6.99 9.18
N PHE A 106 16.27 -8.25 8.88
CA PHE A 106 16.35 -9.37 9.82
C PHE A 106 17.59 -10.25 9.56
N THR A 107 18.73 -9.61 9.27
CA THR A 107 20.00 -10.32 9.20
C THR A 107 20.34 -10.97 10.54
N GLY A 108 20.56 -12.29 10.53
CA GLY A 108 20.81 -13.10 11.73
C GLY A 108 19.58 -13.87 12.25
N TYR A 109 18.41 -13.68 11.65
CA TYR A 109 17.20 -14.46 11.92
C TYR A 109 16.90 -15.45 10.77
N ASP A 110 16.11 -16.50 11.03
CA ASP A 110 15.64 -17.42 9.98
C ASP A 110 14.41 -16.83 9.29
N VAL A 111 14.64 -16.15 8.17
CA VAL A 111 13.60 -15.57 7.30
C VAL A 111 13.39 -16.49 6.11
N LYS A 112 12.18 -16.99 5.91
CA LYS A 112 11.87 -17.91 4.80
C LYS A 112 10.46 -17.74 4.25
N PRO A 113 10.26 -18.04 2.95
CA PRO A 113 8.93 -18.24 2.40
C PRO A 113 8.26 -19.44 3.08
N THR A 114 6.96 -19.34 3.30
CA THR A 114 6.16 -20.46 3.82
C THR A 114 5.80 -21.40 2.67
N ASP A 115 5.89 -22.71 2.93
CA ASP A 115 5.44 -23.70 1.96
C ASP A 115 3.93 -23.64 1.77
N LYS A 116 3.49 -23.59 0.52
CA LYS A 116 2.06 -23.61 0.19
C LYS A 116 1.45 -24.94 0.60
N SER A 117 0.29 -24.88 1.26
CA SER A 117 -0.47 -26.06 1.65
C SER A 117 -1.91 -26.00 1.10
N SER A 118 -2.70 -27.05 1.33
CA SER A 118 -4.14 -27.02 1.02
C SER A 118 -4.92 -26.01 1.86
N THR A 119 -4.38 -25.61 3.01
CA THR A 119 -4.88 -24.52 3.83
C THR A 119 -4.17 -23.21 3.46
N PRO A 120 -4.88 -22.07 3.44
CA PRO A 120 -4.24 -20.76 3.22
C PRO A 120 -3.13 -20.53 4.26
N THR A 121 -1.93 -20.21 3.80
CA THR A 121 -0.76 -19.92 4.63
C THR A 121 -0.30 -18.47 4.44
N PRO A 122 0.36 -17.87 5.45
CA PRO A 122 1.09 -16.62 5.26
C PRO A 122 2.20 -16.78 4.22
N ASP A 123 2.58 -15.71 3.54
CA ASP A 123 3.66 -15.75 2.54
C ASP A 123 5.06 -16.01 3.14
N PHE A 124 5.35 -15.43 4.31
CA PHE A 124 6.68 -15.52 4.94
C PHE A 124 6.61 -15.78 6.45
N SER A 125 7.69 -16.36 6.97
CA SER A 125 7.92 -16.56 8.40
C SER A 125 9.30 -16.02 8.80
N ILE A 126 9.36 -15.37 9.96
CA ILE A 126 10.60 -14.92 10.59
C ILE A 126 10.70 -15.60 11.94
N ILE A 127 11.75 -16.38 12.12
CA ILE A 127 11.95 -17.22 13.31
C ILE A 127 13.16 -16.73 14.08
N ASN A 128 12.95 -16.48 15.36
CA ASN A 128 14.00 -16.20 16.34
C ASN A 128 13.88 -17.18 17.51
N LYS A 129 14.77 -18.17 17.57
CA LYS A 129 14.71 -19.26 18.56
C LYS A 129 13.35 -19.98 18.51
N ASN A 130 12.49 -19.75 19.52
CA ASN A 130 11.18 -20.38 19.65
C ASN A 130 10.02 -19.41 19.33
N GLU A 131 10.31 -18.16 18.95
CA GLU A 131 9.30 -17.18 18.57
C GLU A 131 9.19 -17.09 17.05
N ILE A 132 7.96 -17.04 16.55
CA ILE A 132 7.63 -16.97 15.12
C ILE A 132 6.75 -15.74 14.89
N VAL A 133 7.13 -14.93 13.90
CA VAL A 133 6.29 -13.89 13.33
C VAL A 133 5.95 -14.29 11.89
N GLU A 134 4.66 -14.35 11.60
CA GLU A 134 4.14 -14.67 10.27
C GLU A 134 3.75 -13.38 9.54
N VAL A 135 4.09 -13.30 8.26
CA VAL A 135 3.86 -12.13 7.41
C VAL A 135 3.06 -12.56 6.18
N GLU A 136 1.87 -12.00 6.02
CA GLU A 136 1.04 -12.12 4.82
C GLU A 136 1.16 -10.83 4.00
N VAL A 137 1.41 -10.95 2.70
CA VAL A 137 1.57 -9.80 1.80
C VAL A 137 0.30 -9.56 1.01
N ASN A 138 -0.04 -8.29 0.84
CA ASN A 138 -1.05 -7.87 -0.11
C ASN A 138 -0.62 -6.61 -0.84
N THR A 139 -0.63 -6.67 -2.16
CA THR A 139 -0.52 -5.50 -3.03
C THR A 139 -1.92 -5.13 -3.51
N PRO A 140 -2.62 -4.15 -2.90
CA PRO A 140 -3.87 -3.67 -3.45
C PRO A 140 -3.63 -3.15 -4.87
N GLN A 141 -4.61 -3.37 -5.74
CA GLN A 141 -4.59 -2.98 -7.16
C GLN A 141 -5.88 -2.23 -7.47
N MET A 142 -5.96 -1.58 -8.63
CA MET A 142 -7.20 -0.99 -9.13
C MET A 142 -8.37 -1.97 -9.01
N ASN A 143 -9.56 -1.49 -8.62
CA ASN A 143 -10.69 -2.41 -8.52
C ASN A 143 -11.07 -2.94 -9.92
N GLY A 144 -11.70 -4.11 -9.98
CA GLY A 144 -11.98 -4.76 -11.26
C GLY A 144 -12.95 -4.00 -12.18
N GLU A 145 -13.74 -3.05 -11.68
CA GLU A 145 -14.64 -2.24 -12.50
C GLU A 145 -13.90 -1.10 -13.19
N GLU A 146 -13.07 -0.37 -12.46
CA GLU A 146 -12.21 0.69 -12.98
C GLU A 146 -11.15 0.11 -13.92
N GLN A 147 -10.61 -1.06 -13.58
CA GLN A 147 -9.66 -1.76 -14.44
C GLN A 147 -10.30 -2.09 -15.80
N LYS A 148 -11.48 -2.74 -15.80
CA LYS A 148 -12.21 -3.05 -17.04
C LYS A 148 -12.58 -1.80 -17.84
N ALA A 149 -12.96 -0.71 -17.17
CA ALA A 149 -13.29 0.54 -17.83
C ALA A 149 -12.06 1.15 -18.53
N LEU A 150 -10.89 1.11 -17.88
CA LEU A 150 -9.62 1.56 -18.45
C LEU A 150 -9.17 0.65 -19.62
N GLU A 151 -9.26 -0.67 -19.45
CA GLU A 151 -8.97 -1.65 -20.52
C GLU A 151 -9.86 -1.40 -21.75
N GLN A 152 -11.16 -1.19 -21.56
CA GLN A 152 -12.08 -0.87 -22.66
C GLN A 152 -11.72 0.45 -23.34
N PHE A 153 -11.37 1.48 -22.57
CA PHE A 153 -10.94 2.75 -23.13
C PHE A 153 -9.67 2.57 -23.97
N ASN A 154 -8.64 1.92 -23.45
CA ASN A 154 -7.36 1.74 -24.15
C ASN A 154 -7.49 0.87 -25.42
N ASN A 155 -8.41 -0.10 -25.43
CA ASN A 155 -8.65 -0.98 -26.58
C ASN A 155 -9.61 -0.40 -27.64
N GLN A 156 -10.29 0.73 -27.40
CA GLN A 156 -11.16 1.36 -28.40
C GLN A 156 -10.33 1.87 -29.58
N GLN A 157 -10.46 1.21 -30.74
CA GLN A 157 -9.89 1.69 -32.00
C GLN A 157 -10.58 2.99 -32.45
N ASN A 158 -9.78 3.95 -32.90
CA ASN A 158 -10.32 5.19 -33.47
C ASN A 158 -11.15 4.87 -34.70
N SER A 159 -12.42 5.28 -34.73
CA SER A 159 -13.14 5.39 -36.00
C SER A 159 -12.50 6.52 -36.79
N THR A 160 -11.53 6.20 -37.63
CA THR A 160 -10.87 7.14 -38.55
C THR A 160 -11.83 7.50 -39.68
N THR A 161 -12.93 8.20 -39.36
CA THR A 161 -13.82 8.75 -40.39
C THR A 161 -13.29 10.06 -40.95
N HIS A 162 -12.35 10.73 -40.28
CA HIS A 162 -11.69 11.93 -40.81
C HIS A 162 -10.21 11.97 -40.37
N ASN A 163 -9.29 12.31 -41.28
CA ASN A 163 -7.84 12.52 -41.06
C ASN A 163 -7.51 13.67 -40.08
N LYS A 164 -8.16 13.73 -38.92
CA LYS A 164 -7.96 14.74 -37.89
C LYS A 164 -7.41 14.08 -36.61
N PRO A 165 -6.47 14.72 -35.91
CA PRO A 165 -6.03 14.25 -34.61
C PRO A 165 -7.23 14.20 -33.64
N CYS A 166 -7.37 13.09 -32.93
CA CYS A 166 -8.38 12.88 -31.90
C CYS A 166 -7.70 12.88 -30.53
N ILE A 167 -8.21 13.69 -29.60
CA ILE A 167 -7.80 13.67 -28.20
C ILE A 167 -8.93 12.99 -27.42
N ARG A 168 -8.58 12.03 -26.56
CA ARG A 168 -9.52 11.36 -25.67
C ARG A 168 -9.00 11.41 -24.25
N GLU A 169 -9.93 11.41 -23.30
CA GLU A 169 -9.62 11.43 -21.87
C GLU A 169 -10.41 10.32 -21.16
N HIS A 170 -9.75 9.69 -20.18
CA HIS A 170 -10.39 8.76 -19.26
C HIS A 170 -9.88 9.04 -17.85
N VAL A 171 -10.80 9.19 -16.92
CA VAL A 171 -10.49 9.38 -15.49
C VAL A 171 -10.70 8.07 -14.78
N THR A 172 -9.69 7.58 -14.07
CA THR A 172 -9.79 6.41 -13.19
C THR A 172 -9.89 6.83 -11.73
N ALA A 173 -10.60 6.03 -10.93
CA ALA A 173 -10.62 6.14 -9.47
C ALA A 173 -10.03 4.84 -8.89
N PRO A 174 -8.70 4.72 -8.71
CA PRO A 174 -8.07 3.45 -8.38
C PRO A 174 -8.58 2.77 -7.09
N PHE A 175 -9.06 3.58 -6.16
CA PHE A 175 -9.66 3.13 -4.90
C PHE A 175 -11.16 2.79 -5.00
N GLY A 176 -11.78 3.06 -6.15
CA GLY A 176 -13.17 2.81 -6.48
C GLY A 176 -14.08 4.03 -6.36
N ARG A 177 -15.31 3.89 -6.87
CA ARG A 177 -16.35 4.94 -6.85
C ARG A 177 -17.61 4.57 -6.08
N LYS A 178 -17.81 3.30 -5.76
CA LYS A 178 -19.10 2.80 -5.27
C LYS A 178 -19.28 3.09 -3.78
N ASN A 179 -20.44 3.66 -3.44
CA ASN A 179 -21.01 3.75 -2.09
C ASN A 179 -20.29 4.66 -1.06
N ALA A 180 -19.18 5.29 -1.43
CA ALA A 180 -18.53 6.29 -0.58
C ALA A 180 -19.08 7.68 -0.84
N LYS A 181 -19.17 8.49 0.21
CA LYS A 181 -19.61 9.90 0.11
C LYS A 181 -18.51 10.83 -0.39
N CYS A 182 -17.25 10.39 -0.38
CA CYS A 182 -16.07 11.21 -0.65
C CYS A 182 -14.89 10.32 -1.08
N VAL A 183 -13.84 10.88 -1.69
CA VAL A 183 -12.69 10.10 -2.20
C VAL A 183 -11.94 9.45 -1.04
N THR A 184 -11.76 10.18 0.06
CA THR A 184 -11.10 9.66 1.25
C THR A 184 -11.79 8.40 1.79
N GLU A 185 -13.12 8.34 1.78
CA GLU A 185 -13.85 7.15 2.22
C GLU A 185 -13.65 5.94 1.29
N ASN A 186 -13.47 6.13 -0.03
CA ASN A 186 -13.13 5.05 -0.95
C ASN A 186 -11.75 4.44 -0.61
N VAL A 187 -10.76 5.29 -0.33
CA VAL A 187 -9.40 4.86 0.06
C VAL A 187 -9.47 4.07 1.37
N ILE A 188 -10.12 4.63 2.40
CA ILE A 188 -10.30 3.97 3.71
C ILE A 188 -10.95 2.60 3.50
N HIS A 189 -11.96 2.50 2.62
CA HIS A 189 -12.75 1.27 2.46
C HIS A 189 -11.90 0.17 1.86
N LYS A 190 -11.18 0.51 0.78
CA LYS A 190 -10.29 -0.41 0.11
C LYS A 190 -9.20 -0.94 1.03
N ILE A 191 -8.57 -0.08 1.81
CA ILE A 191 -7.50 -0.51 2.74
C ILE A 191 -8.08 -1.38 3.86
N THR A 192 -9.27 -1.03 4.36
CA THR A 192 -9.94 -1.75 5.45
C THR A 192 -10.43 -3.15 5.04
N SER A 193 -10.68 -3.38 3.75
CA SER A 193 -11.20 -4.64 3.21
C SER A 193 -10.10 -5.63 2.75
N ILE A 194 -8.83 -5.20 2.70
CA ILE A 194 -7.70 -6.07 2.40
C ILE A 194 -7.71 -7.26 3.36
N LYS A 195 -7.81 -8.49 2.84
CA LYS A 195 -7.80 -9.75 3.60
C LYS A 195 -8.80 -9.77 4.77
N GLU A 196 -10.03 -9.29 4.52
CA GLU A 196 -11.09 -9.17 5.55
C GLU A 196 -11.48 -10.50 6.22
N ASP A 197 -11.40 -11.62 5.50
CA ASP A 197 -11.72 -12.95 6.03
C ASP A 197 -10.65 -13.52 6.98
N GLU A 198 -9.45 -12.92 6.95
CA GLU A 198 -8.28 -13.28 7.75
C GLU A 198 -7.87 -14.76 7.63
N ALA A 199 -8.17 -15.39 6.50
CA ALA A 199 -8.02 -16.85 6.33
C ALA A 199 -6.57 -17.35 6.40
N GLN A 200 -5.59 -16.50 6.07
CA GLN A 200 -4.16 -16.83 6.03
C GLN A 200 -3.43 -16.53 7.35
N PHE A 201 -4.08 -15.94 8.35
CA PHE A 201 -3.40 -15.53 9.59
C PHE A 201 -3.54 -16.59 10.69
N SER A 202 -2.44 -16.83 11.38
CA SER A 202 -2.40 -17.77 12.51
C SER A 202 -3.04 -17.17 13.76
N LYS A 203 -3.76 -18.03 14.48
CA LYS A 203 -4.29 -17.73 15.82
C LYS A 203 -3.30 -18.05 16.94
N LYS A 204 -2.13 -18.60 16.62
CA LYS A 204 -1.14 -19.13 17.59
C LYS A 204 0.14 -18.30 17.66
N THR A 205 0.44 -17.55 16.61
CA THR A 205 1.70 -16.82 16.40
C THR A 205 1.38 -15.37 16.08
N CYS A 206 2.37 -14.48 16.26
CA CYS A 206 2.22 -13.07 15.93
C CYS A 206 2.03 -12.93 14.41
N SER A 207 0.90 -12.36 13.99
CA SER A 207 0.49 -12.27 12.59
C SER A 207 0.52 -10.83 12.10
N ILE A 208 1.30 -10.56 11.06
CA ILE A 208 1.48 -9.23 10.46
C ILE A 208 0.94 -9.23 9.03
N LEU A 209 0.11 -8.24 8.71
CA LEU A 209 -0.30 -7.95 7.34
C LEU A 209 0.66 -6.91 6.75
N TRP A 210 1.39 -7.27 5.71
CA TRP A 210 2.20 -6.36 4.90
C TRP A 210 1.39 -5.85 3.71
N VAL A 211 0.97 -4.58 3.76
CA VAL A 211 0.26 -3.93 2.66
C VAL A 211 1.27 -3.14 1.83
N ASP A 212 1.53 -3.62 0.62
CA ASP A 212 2.43 -2.98 -0.32
C ASP A 212 1.68 -2.03 -1.26
N LEU A 213 1.84 -0.72 -1.03
CA LEU A 213 1.16 0.36 -1.73
C LEU A 213 2.02 0.96 -2.87
N GLN A 214 3.00 0.20 -3.36
CA GLN A 214 3.95 0.65 -4.38
C GLN A 214 3.49 0.35 -5.83
N ASP A 215 2.29 -0.21 -5.99
CA ASP A 215 1.64 -0.34 -7.30
C ASP A 215 1.39 1.05 -7.93
N SER A 216 1.60 1.18 -9.25
CA SER A 216 1.56 2.47 -9.95
C SER A 216 0.20 3.16 -9.87
N HIS A 217 -0.87 2.41 -9.64
CA HIS A 217 -2.20 2.98 -9.44
C HIS A 217 -2.52 3.31 -7.98
N MET A 218 -1.83 2.70 -7.01
CA MET A 218 -2.07 2.90 -5.58
C MET A 218 -1.15 3.93 -4.92
N ASN A 219 0.05 4.15 -5.47
CA ASN A 219 1.09 4.96 -4.83
C ASN A 219 0.72 6.45 -4.63
N SER A 220 -0.40 6.92 -5.20
CA SER A 220 -0.93 8.28 -5.05
C SER A 220 -1.30 8.69 -3.63
N ILE A 221 -1.35 7.76 -2.67
CA ILE A 221 -1.58 8.08 -1.25
C ILE A 221 -0.28 8.37 -0.47
N ASP A 222 0.90 8.17 -1.07
CA ASP A 222 2.19 8.24 -0.37
C ASP A 222 2.42 9.59 0.35
N ASP A 223 2.19 10.69 -0.35
CA ASP A 223 2.37 12.03 0.20
C ASP A 223 1.42 12.36 1.37
N ARG A 224 0.25 11.71 1.42
CA ARG A 224 -0.75 11.89 2.49
C ARG A 224 -0.51 10.97 3.68
N CYS A 225 0.30 9.93 3.50
CA CYS A 225 0.50 8.85 4.45
C CYS A 225 1.84 8.93 5.20
N ARG A 226 2.57 10.05 5.09
CA ARG A 226 3.86 10.27 5.80
C ARG A 226 3.70 10.48 7.31
N SER A 227 2.50 10.84 7.76
CA SER A 227 2.20 11.14 9.16
C SER A 227 1.43 10.01 9.83
N SER A 228 1.64 9.87 11.14
CA SER A 228 0.80 9.03 12.01
C SER A 228 -0.40 9.80 12.58
N CYS A 229 -0.49 11.11 12.33
CA CYS A 229 -1.59 11.93 12.81
C CYS A 229 -2.90 11.54 12.11
N PRO A 230 -4.02 11.42 12.84
CA PRO A 230 -5.32 11.12 12.24
C PRO A 230 -5.79 12.20 11.25
N ILE A 231 -5.38 13.45 11.50
CA ILE A 231 -5.72 14.63 10.71
C ILE A 231 -4.43 15.40 10.47
N PHE A 232 -4.28 15.93 9.26
CA PHE A 232 -3.15 16.78 8.88
C PHE A 232 -3.65 18.00 8.10
N THR A 233 -2.82 19.03 8.01
CA THR A 233 -3.07 20.18 7.13
C THR A 233 -2.28 20.03 5.83
N GLY A 234 -2.88 20.48 4.74
CA GLY A 234 -2.27 20.45 3.41
C GLY A 234 -2.79 21.60 2.56
N ARG A 235 -2.14 21.86 1.43
CA ARG A 235 -2.61 22.89 0.50
C ARG A 235 -3.95 22.47 -0.10
N GLY A 236 -5.00 23.22 0.23
CA GLY A 236 -6.34 23.03 -0.31
C GLY A 236 -6.54 23.64 -1.68
N TYR A 237 -7.75 23.51 -2.22
CA TYR A 237 -8.13 24.15 -3.49
C TYR A 237 -8.13 25.69 -3.41
N SER A 238 -8.39 26.25 -2.23
CA SER A 238 -8.58 27.70 -2.03
C SER A 238 -7.29 28.48 -1.76
N SER A 239 -6.11 27.94 -2.06
CA SER A 239 -4.77 28.49 -1.71
C SER A 239 -4.47 28.63 -0.21
N MET A 240 -5.44 28.30 0.66
CA MET A 240 -5.29 28.20 2.11
C MET A 240 -4.93 26.76 2.53
N GLU A 241 -4.51 26.59 3.79
CA GLU A 241 -4.33 25.28 4.39
C GLU A 241 -5.68 24.69 4.80
N ASP A 242 -5.99 23.52 4.24
CA ASP A 242 -7.19 22.76 4.57
C ASP A 242 -6.83 21.54 5.42
N TYR A 243 -7.83 21.03 6.14
CA TYR A 243 -7.71 19.82 6.95
C TYR A 243 -8.09 18.57 6.14
N PHE A 244 -7.29 17.53 6.30
CA PHE A 244 -7.44 16.24 5.64
C PHE A 244 -7.37 15.11 6.65
N SER A 245 -8.16 14.06 6.44
CA SER A 245 -8.07 12.82 7.20
C SER A 245 -6.98 11.93 6.63
N ASN A 246 -6.14 11.39 7.51
CA ASN A 246 -5.15 10.40 7.13
C ASN A 246 -5.81 9.04 6.89
N GLU A 247 -5.75 8.57 5.65
CA GLU A 247 -6.53 7.40 5.22
C GLU A 247 -6.05 6.10 5.89
N LEU A 248 -4.75 5.96 6.16
CA LEU A 248 -4.20 4.78 6.87
C LEU A 248 -4.68 4.72 8.31
N TRP A 249 -4.63 5.86 9.02
CA TRP A 249 -5.11 5.94 10.40
C TRP A 249 -6.60 5.62 10.46
N TYR A 250 -7.38 6.20 9.54
CA TYR A 250 -8.82 5.96 9.50
C TYR A 250 -9.15 4.51 9.16
N ALA A 251 -8.51 3.92 8.15
CA ALA A 251 -8.70 2.52 7.77
C ALA A 251 -8.36 1.55 8.92
N THR A 252 -7.43 1.95 9.78
CA THR A 252 -6.96 1.09 10.87
C THR A 252 -7.75 1.29 12.16
N TYR A 253 -8.00 2.53 12.59
CA TYR A 253 -8.42 2.84 13.96
C TYR A 253 -9.75 3.58 14.11
N ALA A 254 -10.31 4.13 13.02
CA ALA A 254 -11.58 4.84 13.09
C ALA A 254 -12.72 3.89 13.45
N SER A 255 -13.77 4.45 14.04
CA SER A 255 -15.04 3.74 14.24
C SER A 255 -16.08 4.27 13.26
N LYS A 256 -17.07 3.44 12.94
CA LYS A 256 -18.23 3.88 12.15
C LYS A 256 -18.82 5.16 12.73
N GLY A 257 -19.05 6.16 11.88
CA GLY A 257 -19.55 7.48 12.26
C GLY A 257 -18.48 8.53 12.54
N THR A 258 -17.19 8.17 12.50
CA THR A 258 -16.08 9.14 12.62
C THR A 258 -16.15 10.13 11.45
N PRO A 259 -16.08 11.45 11.68
CA PRO A 259 -16.12 12.45 10.61
C PRO A 259 -14.86 12.40 9.75
N ILE A 260 -15.03 12.60 8.45
CA ILE A 260 -13.97 12.64 7.45
C ILE A 260 -13.77 14.09 7.00
N PHE A 261 -12.51 14.48 6.94
CA PHE A 261 -12.05 15.77 6.45
C PHE A 261 -11.40 15.56 5.08
N GLU A 262 -11.95 16.18 4.05
CA GLU A 262 -11.44 16.15 2.67
C GLU A 262 -11.46 17.59 2.14
N SER A 263 -10.31 18.28 2.23
CA SER A 263 -10.18 19.71 1.92
C SER A 263 -11.12 20.59 2.74
N VAL A 264 -11.17 20.39 4.06
CA VAL A 264 -12.04 21.19 4.95
C VAL A 264 -11.32 22.46 5.38
N ASN A 265 -11.77 23.61 4.88
CA ASN A 265 -11.29 24.91 5.33
C ASN A 265 -12.00 25.31 6.64
N LEU A 266 -11.25 25.43 7.73
CA LEU A 266 -11.83 25.84 9.01
C LEU A 266 -12.10 27.36 9.10
N GLY A 267 -11.55 28.19 8.20
CA GLY A 267 -11.88 29.62 8.16
C GLY A 267 -13.29 29.92 7.62
N GLU A 268 -13.85 28.99 6.86
CA GLU A 268 -15.14 29.15 6.16
C GLU A 268 -16.35 28.60 6.94
N GLY A 269 -16.16 28.12 8.17
CA GLY A 269 -17.29 27.81 9.05
C GLY A 269 -18.08 26.55 8.72
N ILE A 270 -17.50 25.55 8.03
CA ILE A 270 -18.21 24.31 7.64
C ILE A 270 -18.82 23.61 8.88
N PRO A 271 -20.15 23.52 9.00
CA PRO A 271 -20.79 22.82 10.10
C PRO A 271 -20.56 21.31 10.02
N VAL A 272 -20.26 20.71 11.16
CA VAL A 272 -19.94 19.28 11.35
C VAL A 272 -21.03 18.34 10.83
N LYS A 273 -22.29 18.77 10.83
CA LYS A 273 -23.42 17.98 10.33
C LYS A 273 -23.28 17.66 8.84
N GLU A 274 -22.45 18.40 8.12
CA GLU A 274 -22.26 18.28 6.68
C GLU A 274 -21.06 17.41 6.30
N LEU A 275 -20.16 17.12 7.26
CA LEU A 275 -18.99 16.29 6.98
C LEU A 275 -19.41 14.84 6.65
N PRO A 276 -18.80 14.23 5.61
CA PRO A 276 -18.88 12.80 5.40
C PRO A 276 -18.43 12.03 6.65
N LYS A 277 -18.95 10.82 6.84
CA LYS A 277 -18.63 9.98 8.01
C LYS A 277 -18.28 8.59 7.55
N VAL A 278 -17.28 7.98 8.18
CA VAL A 278 -16.88 6.60 7.90
C VAL A 278 -18.09 5.66 8.09
N THR A 279 -18.41 4.88 7.07
CA THR A 279 -19.58 3.99 7.07
C THR A 279 -19.34 2.62 7.71
N TYR A 280 -18.08 2.25 7.98
CA TYR A 280 -17.65 0.99 8.59
C TYR A 280 -16.62 1.22 9.71
N ASP A 281 -16.34 0.17 10.47
CA ASP A 281 -15.31 0.20 11.49
C ASP A 281 -13.93 -0.09 10.86
N GLY A 282 -12.90 0.65 11.28
CA GLY A 282 -11.52 0.37 10.90
C GLY A 282 -11.08 -1.02 11.38
N ARG A 283 -10.02 -1.56 10.77
CA ARG A 283 -9.54 -2.94 10.97
C ARG A 283 -9.31 -3.29 12.44
N PHE A 284 -8.68 -2.41 13.20
CA PHE A 284 -8.41 -2.57 14.62
C PHE A 284 -9.41 -1.85 15.53
N CYS A 285 -10.60 -1.54 15.02
CA CYS A 285 -11.71 -1.19 15.89
C CYS A 285 -12.10 -2.39 16.76
N LYS A 286 -12.30 -2.17 18.06
CA LYS A 286 -12.61 -3.22 19.05
C LYS A 286 -13.74 -4.17 18.61
N LYS A 287 -14.70 -3.66 17.83
CA LYS A 287 -15.87 -4.41 17.35
C LYS A 287 -15.53 -5.46 16.29
N ARG A 288 -14.50 -5.25 15.44
CA ARG A 288 -14.13 -6.18 14.37
C ARG A 288 -13.39 -7.43 14.87
N LYS A 289 -12.74 -7.37 16.04
CA LYS A 289 -12.01 -8.51 16.64
C LYS A 289 -10.99 -9.16 15.68
N SER A 290 -10.28 -8.35 14.90
CA SER A 290 -9.22 -8.80 13.99
C SER A 290 -8.17 -9.65 14.72
N ILE A 291 -7.77 -10.76 14.11
CA ILE A 291 -6.68 -11.63 14.60
C ILE A 291 -5.30 -11.15 14.15
N VAL A 292 -5.24 -10.19 13.24
CA VAL A 292 -3.99 -9.55 12.81
C VAL A 292 -3.46 -8.69 13.95
N ASP A 293 -2.21 -8.89 14.32
CA ASP A 293 -1.57 -8.22 15.45
C ASP A 293 -0.96 -6.87 15.02
N ALA A 294 -0.56 -6.71 13.74
CA ALA A 294 -0.11 -5.43 13.17
C ALA A 294 -0.27 -5.36 11.65
N ILE A 295 -0.27 -4.14 11.11
CA ILE A 295 -0.17 -3.86 9.67
C ILE A 295 1.11 -3.10 9.41
N ILE A 296 1.89 -3.52 8.43
CA ILE A 296 2.98 -2.74 7.86
C ILE A 296 2.49 -2.16 6.54
N PHE A 297 2.50 -0.83 6.40
CA PHE A 297 2.25 -0.16 5.13
C PHE A 297 3.59 0.18 4.49
N SER A 298 3.84 -0.40 3.33
CA SER A 298 5.04 -0.20 2.50
C SER A 298 4.68 0.74 1.35
N LEU A 299 5.14 1.99 1.42
CA LEU A 299 4.98 3.01 0.39
C LEU A 299 6.33 3.27 -0.29
N PRO A 300 6.36 3.92 -1.47
CA PRO A 300 7.59 4.14 -2.24
C PRO A 300 8.75 4.74 -1.41
N HIS A 301 8.52 5.80 -0.63
CA HIS A 301 9.54 6.41 0.23
C HIS A 301 9.19 6.43 1.73
N ASN A 302 8.25 5.59 2.19
CA ASN A 302 7.86 5.54 3.59
C ASN A 302 7.37 4.14 3.97
N THR A 303 7.83 3.61 5.10
CA THR A 303 7.35 2.35 5.66
C THR A 303 6.92 2.57 7.10
N VAL A 304 5.68 2.25 7.43
CA VAL A 304 5.13 2.46 8.79
C VAL A 304 4.45 1.21 9.31
N ILE A 305 4.47 1.03 10.63
CA ILE A 305 3.82 -0.09 11.31
C ILE A 305 2.73 0.39 12.27
N TYR A 306 1.55 -0.18 12.13
CA TYR A 306 0.36 0.14 12.90
C TYR A 306 -0.01 -1.12 13.70
N GLU A 307 0.13 -1.08 15.02
CA GLU A 307 -0.15 -2.20 15.92
C GLU A 307 -1.63 -2.26 16.31
N ASN A 308 -2.18 -3.47 16.43
CA ASN A 308 -3.52 -3.67 16.94
C ASN A 308 -3.55 -3.50 18.46
N PRO A 309 -4.19 -2.45 19.02
CA PRO A 309 -4.26 -2.24 20.47
C PRO A 309 -5.04 -3.33 21.22
N TYR A 310 -5.71 -4.23 20.49
CA TYR A 310 -6.48 -5.37 20.99
C TYR A 310 -5.91 -6.72 20.55
N ALA A 311 -4.67 -6.73 20.02
CA ALA A 311 -3.94 -7.92 19.62
C ALA A 311 -3.89 -8.96 20.75
N LYS A 312 -3.93 -10.24 20.37
CA LYS A 312 -3.73 -11.34 21.33
C LYS A 312 -2.24 -11.59 21.56
N HIS A 313 -1.44 -11.44 20.51
CA HIS A 313 0.00 -11.60 20.58
C HIS A 313 0.65 -10.21 20.59
N LYS A 314 1.66 -10.04 21.44
CA LYS A 314 2.50 -8.85 21.37
C LYS A 314 3.50 -9.03 20.25
N ILE A 315 3.77 -7.96 19.50
CA ILE A 315 4.89 -7.95 18.57
C ILE A 315 6.18 -8.15 19.38
N PRO A 316 7.02 -9.15 19.05
CA PRO A 316 8.25 -9.37 19.80
C PRO A 316 9.20 -8.17 19.73
N LYS A 317 9.92 -7.90 20.82
CA LYS A 317 10.87 -6.77 20.90
C LYS A 317 11.93 -6.83 19.80
N TRP A 318 12.49 -8.02 19.56
CA TRP A 318 13.49 -8.25 18.52
C TRP A 318 12.94 -7.92 17.12
N PHE A 319 11.63 -8.08 16.91
CA PHE A 319 11.00 -7.73 15.64
C PHE A 319 10.94 -6.21 15.49
N ILE A 320 10.50 -5.49 16.53
CA ILE A 320 10.48 -4.02 16.53
C ILE A 320 11.88 -3.42 16.39
N GLU A 321 12.90 -4.05 16.96
CA GLU A 321 14.30 -3.63 16.80
C GLU A 321 14.82 -3.88 15.39
N ALA A 322 14.54 -5.05 14.80
CA ALA A 322 14.99 -5.37 13.45
C ALA A 322 14.26 -4.58 12.36
N ILE A 323 12.93 -4.41 12.47
CA ILE A 323 12.12 -3.71 11.47
C ILE A 323 12.54 -2.25 11.26
N GLN A 324 13.22 -1.64 12.25
CA GLN A 324 13.78 -0.29 12.11
C GLN A 324 14.84 -0.18 11.01
N ASN A 325 15.44 -1.30 10.61
CA ASN A 325 16.41 -1.35 9.50
C ASN A 325 15.74 -1.56 8.14
N VAL A 326 14.41 -1.73 8.08
CA VAL A 326 13.69 -1.75 6.80
C VAL A 326 13.81 -0.39 6.14
N ARG A 327 14.01 -0.41 4.82
CA ARG A 327 14.12 0.80 4.01
C ARG A 327 12.91 1.71 4.21
N TRP A 328 13.19 3.00 4.37
CA TRP A 328 12.19 4.05 4.60
C TRP A 328 11.36 3.89 5.89
N TYR A 329 11.79 3.04 6.83
CA TYR A 329 11.06 2.88 8.07
C TYR A 329 10.95 4.21 8.83
N SER A 330 9.72 4.60 9.17
CA SER A 330 9.41 5.80 9.92
C SER A 330 8.80 5.44 11.26
N TYR A 331 9.62 5.52 12.32
CA TYR A 331 9.15 5.32 13.68
C TYR A 331 8.11 6.39 14.09
N GLN A 332 8.34 7.65 13.70
CA GLN A 332 7.42 8.76 13.98
C GLN A 332 6.09 8.62 13.23
N GLY A 333 6.13 8.06 12.03
CA GLY A 333 4.97 7.72 11.23
C GLY A 333 4.23 6.46 11.69
N SER A 334 4.80 5.69 12.62
CA SER A 334 4.24 4.43 13.12
C SER A 334 3.35 4.63 14.34
N LYS A 335 2.47 3.65 14.61
CA LYS A 335 1.61 3.58 15.79
C LYS A 335 1.90 2.28 16.52
N LEU A 336 2.84 2.34 17.45
CA LEU A 336 3.34 1.19 18.22
C LEU A 336 3.00 1.33 19.70
N ASN A 337 2.85 0.18 20.36
CA ASN A 337 2.74 0.08 21.80
C ASN A 337 4.12 -0.07 22.48
N PHE A 338 5.19 -0.17 21.70
CA PHE A 338 6.58 -0.16 22.18
C PHE A 338 7.20 1.25 22.03
N PRO A 339 8.06 1.70 22.97
CA PRO A 339 8.44 1.05 24.23
C PRO A 339 7.49 1.35 25.39
N ASP A 340 6.72 2.44 25.31
CA ASP A 340 6.07 3.05 26.48
C ASP A 340 4.68 2.49 26.82
N HIS A 341 4.16 1.54 26.04
CA HIS A 341 2.84 0.94 26.25
C HIS A 341 1.67 1.93 26.26
N ILE A 342 1.81 3.02 25.48
CA ILE A 342 0.85 4.13 25.45
C ILE A 342 -0.11 4.13 24.26
N LEU A 343 -0.08 3.12 23.38
CA LEU A 343 -0.82 3.15 22.11
C LEU A 343 -2.31 3.45 22.31
N ARG A 344 -2.95 2.81 23.29
CA ARG A 344 -4.37 3.06 23.61
C ARG A 344 -4.63 4.50 24.05
N ASN A 345 -3.71 5.09 24.82
CA ASN A 345 -3.81 6.48 25.25
C ASN A 345 -3.62 7.43 24.08
N GLN A 346 -2.66 7.16 23.19
CA GLN A 346 -2.45 7.93 21.97
C GLN A 346 -3.70 7.89 21.07
N LEU A 347 -4.27 6.71 20.82
CA LEU A 347 -5.50 6.58 20.04
C LEU A 347 -6.71 7.26 20.70
N ARG A 348 -6.73 7.37 22.03
CA ARG A 348 -7.76 8.16 22.74
C ARG A 348 -7.56 9.66 22.51
N ILE A 349 -6.32 10.14 22.48
CA ILE A 349 -6.00 11.54 22.16
C ILE A 349 -6.36 11.84 20.70
N ASP A 350 -5.97 10.98 19.77
CA ASP A 350 -6.28 11.10 18.34
C ASP A 350 -7.80 11.25 18.12
N ARG A 351 -8.62 10.40 18.76
CA ARG A 351 -10.09 10.51 18.70
C ARG A 351 -10.62 11.81 19.29
N LYS A 352 -10.02 12.31 20.38
CA LYS A 352 -10.39 13.60 20.97
C LYS A 352 -10.09 14.74 19.99
N ILE A 353 -8.93 14.73 19.33
CA ILE A 353 -8.57 15.73 18.31
C ILE A 353 -9.61 15.75 17.19
N ILE A 354 -9.93 14.59 16.61
CA ILE A 354 -10.96 14.46 15.56
C ILE A 354 -12.29 15.04 16.04
N THR A 355 -12.75 14.63 17.22
CA THR A 355 -14.04 15.07 17.80
C THR A 355 -14.05 16.57 18.07
N SER A 356 -12.97 17.12 18.61
CA SER A 356 -12.86 18.55 18.93
C SER A 356 -12.81 19.41 17.68
N LEU A 357 -12.08 19.00 16.64
CA LEU A 357 -12.08 19.67 15.35
C LEU A 357 -13.47 19.60 14.70
N SER A 358 -14.12 18.43 14.80
CA SER A 358 -15.50 18.24 14.37
C SER A 358 -16.54 18.79 15.36
N GLN A 359 -16.22 19.73 16.24
CA GLN A 359 -17.21 20.41 17.09
C GLN A 359 -17.07 21.93 17.04
N LYS A 360 -15.99 22.44 16.45
CA LYS A 360 -15.80 23.88 16.28
C LYS A 360 -16.80 24.37 15.22
N GLU A 361 -17.84 25.07 15.66
CA GLU A 361 -18.44 26.14 14.85
C GLU A 361 -17.36 27.20 14.71
N LEU A 362 -16.73 27.29 13.54
CA LEU A 362 -15.76 28.34 13.31
C LEU A 362 -16.54 29.60 13.04
N LYS A 363 -16.72 30.37 14.10
CA LYS A 363 -17.25 31.71 14.01
C LYS A 363 -16.32 32.50 13.08
N HIS A 364 -16.88 33.03 11.99
CA HIS A 364 -16.24 34.08 11.22
C HIS A 364 -15.78 35.18 12.21
N TRP A 365 -14.51 35.55 12.14
CA TRP A 365 -14.02 36.74 12.81
C TRP A 365 -14.54 37.98 12.09
#